data_AF-A0A7D5RDJ6-F1
#
_entry.id   AF-A0A7D5RDJ6-F1
#
_cell.length_a   1.000
_cell.length_b   1.000
_cell.length_c   1.000
_cell.angle_alpha   90.00
_cell.angle_beta   90.00
_cell.angle_gamma   90.00
#
_symmetry.space_group_name_H-M   'P 1'
#
loop_
_entity.id
_entity.type
_entity.pdbx_description
1 polymer ?
#
loop_
_entity_poly.entity_id
_entity_poly.type
_entity_poly.pdbx_seq_one_letter_code
_entity_poly.pdbx_strand_id
1 'polypeptide(L)'
;MASKKGIIITIIILASITAASFLLWIVPQENPATLVVSDYENYLEGVKKIHQVLQESIETEFQNLLDGNTSPDEYISITEVTTSQVTAQISEFVTSKPTEEWQNSYITYMEAMKKFNEYIIETKVAANMLKVGQIDAETLQNIESLRLETQELIKKSDELRP
;
A
#
# COMPACT_ATOMS: atom_id res chain seq x y z
N MET A 1 -14.65 -26.55 1.31
CA MET A 1 -14.48 -25.70 0.11
C MET A 1 -14.28 -24.28 0.61
N ALA A 2 -13.07 -23.74 0.52
CA ALA A 2 -12.85 -22.34 0.86
C ALA A 2 -13.68 -21.49 -0.10
N SER A 3 -14.57 -20.63 0.42
CA SER A 3 -15.30 -19.71 -0.46
C SER A 3 -14.28 -18.78 -1.13
N LYS A 4 -14.53 -18.36 -2.38
CA LYS A 4 -13.66 -17.39 -3.07
C LYS A 4 -13.38 -16.16 -2.18
N LYS A 5 -14.36 -15.80 -1.36
CA LYS A 5 -14.34 -14.72 -0.36
C LYS A 5 -13.30 -14.91 0.74
N GLY A 6 -13.08 -16.14 1.21
CA GLY A 6 -12.07 -16.43 2.23
C GLY A 6 -10.64 -16.41 1.68
N ILE A 7 -10.45 -16.69 0.38
CA ILE A 7 -9.14 -16.79 -0.25
C ILE A 7 -8.48 -15.41 -0.42
N ILE A 8 -9.24 -14.40 -0.85
CA ILE A 8 -8.73 -13.03 -1.06
C ILE A 8 -8.24 -12.40 0.24
N ILE A 9 -9.07 -12.45 1.29
CA ILE A 9 -8.70 -11.97 2.63
C ILE A 9 -7.46 -12.71 3.14
N THR A 10 -7.38 -14.02 2.89
CA THR A 10 -6.22 -14.83 3.28
C THR A 10 -4.95 -14.41 2.53
N ILE A 11 -5.03 -14.06 1.24
CA ILE A 11 -3.89 -13.57 0.44
C ILE A 11 -3.42 -12.20 0.94
N ILE A 12 -4.35 -11.26 1.19
CA ILE A 12 -4.02 -9.93 1.75
C ILE A 12 -3.33 -10.09 3.10
N ILE A 13 -3.86 -10.96 3.97
CA ILE A 13 -3.27 -11.24 5.29
C ILE A 13 -1.90 -11.92 5.18
N LEU A 14 -1.74 -12.91 4.27
CA LEU A 14 -0.44 -13.57 4.06
C LEU A 14 0.62 -12.62 3.49
N ALA A 15 0.24 -11.69 2.62
CA ALA A 15 1.14 -10.67 2.08
C ALA A 15 1.70 -9.76 3.19
N SER A 16 0.84 -9.33 4.13
CA SER A 16 1.28 -8.59 5.32
C SER A 16 2.24 -9.37 6.22
N ILE A 17 1.95 -10.65 6.50
CA ILE A 17 2.77 -11.48 7.41
C ILE A 17 4.15 -11.77 6.82
N THR A 18 4.19 -12.06 5.51
CA THR A 18 5.44 -12.41 4.82
C THR A 18 6.40 -11.22 4.80
N ALA A 19 5.88 -10.02 4.59
CA ALA A 19 6.69 -8.81 4.47
C ALA A 19 7.38 -8.34 5.76
N ALA A 20 6.70 -8.40 6.90
CA ALA A 20 7.31 -8.07 8.20
C ALA A 20 8.50 -8.98 8.55
N SER A 21 8.54 -10.18 7.99
CA SER A 21 9.58 -11.18 8.27
C SER A 21 10.91 -10.90 7.55
N PHE A 22 10.94 -10.05 6.52
CA PHE A 22 12.14 -9.83 5.70
C PHE A 22 13.03 -8.64 6.10
N LEU A 23 12.62 -7.78 7.05
CA LEU A 23 13.29 -6.48 7.27
C LEU A 23 13.87 -6.25 8.67
N LEU A 24 13.77 -7.22 9.59
CA LEU A 24 14.05 -6.97 11.00
C LEU A 24 15.16 -7.88 11.55
N TRP A 25 16.42 -7.44 11.44
CA TRP A 25 17.45 -7.87 12.39
C TRP A 25 17.43 -6.91 13.60
N ILE A 26 16.68 -7.26 14.64
CA ILE A 26 16.67 -6.49 15.90
C ILE A 26 18.00 -6.77 16.61
N VAL A 27 18.95 -5.83 16.56
CA VAL A 27 20.14 -5.88 17.42
C VAL A 27 19.72 -5.45 18.83
N PRO A 28 19.94 -6.24 19.89
CA PRO A 28 19.73 -5.77 21.25
C PRO A 28 20.83 -4.76 21.57
N GLN A 29 20.48 -3.47 21.61
CA GLN A 29 21.24 -2.48 22.37
C GLN A 29 20.36 -1.90 23.46
N GLU A 30 20.99 -1.60 24.59
CA GLU A 30 20.45 -1.33 25.94
C GLU A 30 19.53 -0.09 26.08
N ASN A 31 18.78 0.35 25.06
CA ASN A 31 17.82 1.48 25.06
C ASN A 31 16.94 1.44 23.77
N PRO A 32 15.78 2.13 23.67
CA PRO A 32 14.63 1.67 22.87
C PRO A 32 15.03 1.31 21.43
N ALA A 33 14.63 0.11 21.00
CA ALA A 33 15.07 -0.55 19.79
C ALA A 33 15.07 0.42 18.59
N THR A 34 16.26 0.86 18.18
CA THR A 34 16.44 1.59 16.93
C THR A 34 16.57 0.58 15.80
N LEU A 35 15.62 0.60 14.87
CA LEU A 35 15.76 -0.08 13.59
C LEU A 35 17.02 0.49 12.89
N VAL A 36 18.07 -0.32 12.76
CA VAL A 36 19.26 0.05 12.00
C VAL A 36 19.14 -0.65 10.64
N VAL A 37 18.73 0.10 9.63
CA VAL A 37 18.77 -0.39 8.24
C VAL A 37 20.21 -0.27 7.77
N SER A 38 20.91 -1.40 7.67
CA SER A 38 22.29 -1.44 7.15
C SER A 38 22.34 -1.44 5.62
N ASP A 39 21.22 -1.76 4.96
CA ASP A 39 21.09 -1.88 3.52
C ASP A 39 19.78 -1.21 3.07
N TYR A 40 19.89 0.08 2.74
CA TYR A 40 18.75 0.91 2.37
C TYR A 40 18.16 0.50 1.03
N GLU A 41 18.98 0.05 0.08
CA GLU A 41 18.48 -0.44 -1.20
C GLU A 41 17.57 -1.66 -1.01
N ASN A 42 18.06 -2.69 -0.31
CA ASN A 42 17.27 -3.89 -0.08
C ASN A 42 16.04 -3.64 0.81
N TYR A 43 16.14 -2.71 1.77
CA TYR A 43 14.98 -2.32 2.57
C TYR A 43 13.90 -1.65 1.71
N LEU A 44 14.27 -0.67 0.88
CA LEU A 44 13.34 0.02 -0.03
C LEU A 44 12.73 -0.97 -1.03
N GLU A 45 13.52 -1.88 -1.61
CA GLU A 45 13.02 -2.94 -2.49
C GLU A 45 12.06 -3.89 -1.78
N GLY A 46 12.32 -4.21 -0.51
CA GLY A 46 11.40 -4.96 0.35
C GLY A 46 10.05 -4.26 0.44
N VAL A 47 10.06 -2.98 0.85
CA VAL A 47 8.86 -2.14 0.98
C VAL A 47 8.10 -2.04 -0.34
N LYS A 48 8.83 -1.84 -1.46
CA LYS A 48 8.26 -1.81 -2.81
C LYS A 48 7.48 -3.07 -3.17
N LYS A 49 8.02 -4.24 -2.85
CA LYS A 49 7.33 -5.52 -3.11
C LYS A 49 6.03 -5.64 -2.34
N ILE A 50 6.00 -5.19 -1.07
CA ILE A 50 4.76 -5.21 -0.30
C ILE A 50 3.75 -4.24 -0.89
N HIS A 51 4.17 -3.01 -1.18
CA HIS A 51 3.29 -2.01 -1.78
C HIS A 51 2.72 -2.51 -3.11
N GLN A 52 3.53 -3.12 -3.98
CA GLN A 52 3.07 -3.72 -5.22
C GLN A 52 1.99 -4.78 -4.99
N VAL A 53 2.19 -5.70 -4.04
CA VAL A 53 1.19 -6.74 -3.73
C VAL A 53 -0.11 -6.13 -3.20
N LEU A 54 -0.03 -5.11 -2.35
CA LEU A 54 -1.21 -4.40 -1.84
C LEU A 54 -1.94 -3.64 -2.96
N GLN A 55 -1.20 -3.00 -3.85
CA GLN A 55 -1.75 -2.29 -5.00
C GLN A 55 -2.46 -3.24 -5.96
N GLU A 56 -1.79 -4.33 -6.38
CA GLU A 56 -2.39 -5.36 -7.24
C GLU A 56 -3.65 -5.95 -6.60
N SER A 57 -3.66 -6.15 -5.28
CA SER A 57 -4.83 -6.63 -4.56
C SER A 57 -5.97 -5.61 -4.60
N ILE A 58 -5.71 -4.33 -4.37
CA ILE A 58 -6.76 -3.30 -4.39
C ILE A 58 -7.30 -3.11 -5.81
N GLU A 59 -6.44 -3.06 -6.83
CA GLU A 59 -6.85 -2.93 -8.22
C GLU A 59 -7.72 -4.12 -8.65
N THR A 60 -7.30 -5.34 -8.30
CA THR A 60 -8.08 -6.57 -8.58
C THR A 60 -9.45 -6.54 -7.89
N GLU A 61 -9.49 -6.19 -6.60
CA GLU A 61 -10.74 -6.16 -5.85
C GLU A 61 -11.65 -5.01 -6.26
N PHE A 62 -11.09 -3.89 -6.71
CA PHE A 62 -11.87 -2.79 -7.26
C PHE A 62 -12.51 -3.21 -8.60
N GLN A 63 -11.77 -3.91 -9.46
CA GLN A 63 -12.36 -4.47 -10.68
C GLN A 63 -13.45 -5.50 -10.35
N ASN A 64 -13.23 -6.38 -9.36
CA ASN A 64 -14.25 -7.32 -8.91
C ASN A 64 -15.51 -6.59 -8.39
N LEU A 65 -15.37 -5.46 -7.72
CA LEU A 65 -16.49 -4.62 -7.30
C LEU A 65 -17.23 -4.04 -8.52
N LEU A 66 -16.52 -3.48 -9.50
CA LEU A 66 -17.11 -2.91 -10.72
C LEU A 66 -17.85 -3.96 -11.55
N ASP A 67 -17.33 -5.19 -11.60
CA ASP A 67 -17.93 -6.32 -12.31
C ASP A 67 -19.09 -6.96 -11.53
N GLY A 68 -19.35 -6.53 -10.29
CA GLY A 68 -20.37 -7.11 -9.40
C GLY A 68 -20.00 -8.47 -8.79
N ASN A 69 -18.72 -8.87 -8.87
CA ASN A 69 -18.18 -10.08 -8.26
C ASN A 69 -17.92 -9.94 -6.75
N THR A 70 -17.72 -8.70 -6.28
CA THR A 70 -17.55 -8.33 -4.86
C THR A 70 -18.59 -7.29 -4.47
N SER A 71 -19.21 -7.41 -3.29
CA SER A 71 -20.18 -6.40 -2.83
C SER A 71 -19.48 -5.13 -2.31
N PRO A 72 -20.15 -3.96 -2.33
CA PRO A 72 -19.59 -2.74 -1.76
C PRO A 72 -19.09 -2.87 -0.31
N ASP A 73 -19.83 -3.56 0.56
CA ASP A 73 -19.43 -3.75 1.97
C ASP A 73 -18.20 -4.64 2.13
N GLU A 74 -18.10 -5.68 1.31
CA GLU A 74 -16.91 -6.56 1.29
C GLU A 74 -15.69 -5.78 0.80
N TYR A 75 -15.82 -5.00 -0.27
CA TYR A 75 -14.75 -4.15 -0.78
C TYR A 75 -14.31 -3.11 0.26
N ILE A 76 -15.26 -2.43 0.91
CA ILE A 76 -14.96 -1.47 1.98
C ILE A 76 -14.13 -2.13 3.10
N SER A 77 -14.48 -3.34 3.51
CA SER A 77 -13.72 -4.08 4.53
C SER A 77 -12.27 -4.35 4.08
N ILE A 78 -12.08 -4.68 2.80
CA ILE A 78 -10.75 -4.88 2.19
C ILE A 78 -9.95 -3.56 2.19
N THR A 79 -10.58 -2.43 1.84
CA THR A 79 -9.91 -1.12 1.88
C THR A 79 -9.45 -0.74 3.29
N GLU A 80 -10.25 -1.01 4.31
CA GLU A 80 -9.91 -0.69 5.71
C GLU A 80 -8.69 -1.46 6.21
N VAL A 81 -8.66 -2.76 5.92
CA VAL A 81 -7.50 -3.61 6.23
C VAL A 81 -6.27 -3.10 5.48
N THR A 82 -6.40 -2.82 4.18
CA THR A 82 -5.26 -2.41 3.36
C THR A 82 -4.72 -1.05 3.77
N THR A 83 -5.57 -0.05 4.03
CA THR A 83 -5.17 1.27 4.55
C THR A 83 -4.44 1.13 5.89
N SER A 84 -4.88 0.24 6.79
CA SER A 84 -4.16 -0.01 8.04
C SER A 84 -2.77 -0.58 7.78
N GLN A 85 -2.61 -1.48 6.82
CA GLN A 85 -1.31 -2.07 6.46
C GLN A 85 -0.37 -1.04 5.82
N VAL A 86 -0.86 -0.23 4.88
CA VAL A 86 -0.08 0.85 4.26
C VAL A 86 0.35 1.86 5.31
N THR A 87 -0.53 2.23 6.25
CA THR A 87 -0.20 3.15 7.34
C THR A 87 0.87 2.58 8.28
N ALA A 88 0.81 1.28 8.58
CA ALA A 88 1.85 0.60 9.36
C ALA A 88 3.20 0.63 8.64
N GLN A 89 3.22 0.32 7.33
CA GLN A 89 4.44 0.39 6.54
C GLN A 89 5.01 1.81 6.45
N ILE A 90 4.18 2.84 6.26
CA ILE A 90 4.64 4.24 6.28
C ILE A 90 5.30 4.55 7.63
N SER A 91 4.72 4.08 8.74
CA SER A 91 5.26 4.31 10.08
C SER A 91 6.63 3.66 10.25
N GLU A 92 6.78 2.40 9.82
CA GLU A 92 8.08 1.72 9.81
C GLU A 92 9.09 2.43 8.91
N PHE A 93 8.64 2.84 7.73
CA PHE A 93 9.46 3.53 6.74
C PHE A 93 10.01 4.86 7.26
N VAL A 94 9.22 5.64 7.99
CA VAL A 94 9.66 6.87 8.67
C VAL A 94 10.76 6.59 9.71
N THR A 95 10.71 5.45 10.38
CA THR A 95 11.70 5.08 11.40
C THR A 95 13.00 4.50 10.84
N SER A 96 13.07 4.23 9.53
CA SER A 96 14.24 3.64 8.86
C SER A 96 15.50 4.51 8.85
N LYS A 97 15.35 5.83 9.04
CA LYS A 97 16.45 6.83 9.10
C LYS A 97 17.49 6.63 7.97
N PRO A 98 17.11 6.87 6.70
CA PRO A 98 18.04 6.79 5.57
C PRO A 98 19.21 7.76 5.70
N THR A 99 20.34 7.44 5.08
CA THR A 99 21.45 8.39 4.88
C THR A 99 21.02 9.54 3.97
N GLU A 100 21.79 10.63 3.96
CA GLU A 100 21.52 11.81 3.11
C GLU A 100 21.40 11.44 1.63
N GLU A 101 22.24 10.52 1.15
CA GLU A 101 22.24 10.04 -0.24
C GLU A 101 20.91 9.35 -0.61
N TRP A 102 20.32 8.57 0.30
CA TRP A 102 19.06 7.85 0.08
C TRP A 102 17.82 8.66 0.44
N GLN A 103 17.97 9.78 1.15
CA GLN A 103 16.88 10.51 1.78
C GLN A 103 15.82 10.96 0.78
N ASN A 104 16.22 11.48 -0.38
CA ASN A 104 15.28 11.95 -1.40
C ASN A 104 14.46 10.80 -2.00
N SER A 105 15.12 9.69 -2.35
CA SER A 105 14.44 8.48 -2.84
C SER A 105 13.40 7.99 -1.84
N TYR A 106 13.77 7.93 -0.56
CA TYR A 106 12.88 7.50 0.52
C TYR A 106 11.70 8.47 0.72
N ILE A 107 11.94 9.76 0.83
CA ILE A 107 10.86 10.76 1.00
C ILE A 107 9.87 10.67 -0.16
N THR A 108 10.37 10.61 -1.39
CA THR A 108 9.52 10.47 -2.57
C THR A 108 8.74 9.15 -2.57
N TYR A 109 9.34 8.05 -2.10
CA TYR A 109 8.60 6.78 -1.99
C TYR A 109 7.49 6.83 -0.93
N MET A 110 7.76 7.46 0.21
CA MET A 110 6.76 7.68 1.25
C MET A 110 5.60 8.55 0.74
N GLU A 111 5.87 9.55 -0.08
CA GLU A 111 4.83 10.32 -0.77
C GLU A 111 3.99 9.43 -1.70
N ALA A 112 4.61 8.51 -2.44
CA ALA A 112 3.89 7.54 -3.25
C ALA A 112 2.94 6.67 -2.39
N MET A 113 3.40 6.18 -1.24
CA MET A 113 2.56 5.38 -0.33
C MET A 113 1.39 6.19 0.27
N LYS A 114 1.61 7.47 0.58
CA LYS A 114 0.51 8.37 1.00
C LYS A 114 -0.49 8.56 -0.12
N LYS A 115 -0.01 8.71 -1.35
CA LYS A 115 -0.86 8.85 -2.53
C LYS A 115 -1.66 7.58 -2.83
N PHE A 116 -1.06 6.42 -2.60
CA PHE A 116 -1.75 5.14 -2.66
C PHE A 116 -2.85 5.02 -1.60
N ASN A 117 -2.64 5.55 -0.39
CA ASN A 117 -3.71 5.64 0.61
C ASN A 117 -4.86 6.55 0.15
N GLU A 118 -4.58 7.70 -0.45
CA GLU A 118 -5.60 8.56 -1.07
C GLU A 118 -6.38 7.79 -2.15
N TYR A 119 -5.67 7.05 -3.01
CA TYR A 119 -6.28 6.18 -4.02
C TYR A 119 -7.24 5.15 -3.40
N ILE A 120 -6.83 4.41 -2.35
CA ILE A 120 -7.70 3.44 -1.65
C ILE A 120 -8.94 4.13 -1.05
N ILE A 121 -8.78 5.34 -0.53
CA ILE A 121 -9.90 6.11 0.04
C ILE A 121 -10.88 6.51 -1.07
N GLU A 122 -10.40 6.96 -2.22
CA GLU A 122 -11.27 7.35 -3.34
C GLU A 122 -12.02 6.15 -3.93
N THR A 123 -11.37 4.97 -4.02
CA THR A 123 -12.08 3.75 -4.43
C THR A 123 -13.12 3.29 -3.39
N LYS A 124 -12.87 3.53 -2.09
CA LYS A 124 -13.87 3.33 -1.02
C LYS A 124 -15.05 4.30 -1.17
N VAL A 125 -14.82 5.54 -1.61
CA VAL A 125 -15.90 6.49 -1.94
C VAL A 125 -16.75 5.94 -3.09
N ALA A 126 -16.13 5.48 -4.18
CA ALA A 126 -16.81 4.84 -5.30
C ALA A 126 -17.65 3.62 -4.85
N ALA A 127 -17.13 2.78 -3.95
CA ALA A 127 -17.88 1.65 -3.41
C ALA A 127 -19.12 2.10 -2.62
N ASN A 128 -19.02 3.16 -1.82
CA ASN A 128 -20.19 3.71 -1.13
C ASN A 128 -21.22 4.30 -2.10
N MET A 129 -20.79 4.91 -3.21
CA MET A 129 -21.69 5.41 -4.27
C MET A 129 -22.44 4.26 -4.95
N LEU A 130 -21.79 3.12 -5.18
CA LEU A 130 -22.45 1.94 -5.75
C LEU A 130 -23.58 1.39 -4.86
N LYS A 131 -23.56 1.63 -3.54
CA LYS A 131 -24.69 1.29 -2.67
C LYS A 131 -25.95 2.09 -2.98
N VAL A 132 -25.79 3.30 -3.51
CA VAL A 132 -26.89 4.23 -3.81
C VAL A 132 -27.23 4.33 -5.30
N GLY A 133 -26.42 3.74 -6.18
CA GLY A 133 -26.80 3.49 -7.57
C GLY A 133 -25.64 3.43 -8.56
N GLN A 134 -24.88 4.52 -8.67
CA GLN A 134 -23.81 4.64 -9.66
C GLN A 134 -22.66 5.51 -9.15
N ILE A 135 -21.47 5.25 -9.67
CA ILE A 135 -20.28 6.09 -9.46
C ILE A 135 -20.34 7.26 -10.43
N ASP A 136 -20.09 8.48 -9.97
CA ASP A 136 -19.97 9.62 -10.87
C ASP A 136 -18.62 9.64 -11.61
N ALA A 137 -18.58 10.41 -12.70
CA ALA A 137 -17.40 10.48 -13.54
C ALA A 137 -16.21 11.18 -12.86
N GLU A 138 -16.46 12.09 -11.90
CA GLU A 138 -15.43 12.83 -11.19
C GLU A 138 -14.64 11.89 -10.26
N THR A 139 -15.32 11.05 -9.50
CA THR A 139 -14.68 10.02 -8.67
C THR A 139 -13.84 9.05 -9.52
N LEU A 140 -14.33 8.60 -10.68
CA LEU A 140 -13.53 7.74 -11.56
C LEU A 140 -12.29 8.44 -12.12
N GLN A 141 -12.39 9.74 -12.44
CA GLN A 141 -11.25 10.54 -12.88
C GLN A 141 -10.23 10.74 -11.75
N ASN A 142 -10.70 11.00 -10.52
CA ASN A 142 -9.83 11.15 -9.36
C ASN A 142 -9.08 9.85 -9.04
N ILE A 143 -9.76 8.71 -9.07
CA ILE A 143 -9.13 7.38 -8.90
C ILE A 143 -7.98 7.20 -9.89
N GLU A 144 -8.23 7.50 -11.17
CA GLU A 144 -7.21 7.38 -12.22
C GLU A 144 -6.06 8.37 -12.04
N SER A 145 -6.35 9.62 -11.68
CA SER A 145 -5.31 10.63 -11.39
C SER A 145 -4.41 10.19 -10.24
N LEU A 146 -5.00 9.75 -9.13
CA LEU A 146 -4.27 9.28 -7.95
C LEU A 146 -3.41 8.05 -8.28
N ARG A 147 -3.92 7.13 -9.12
CA ARG A 147 -3.17 5.98 -9.61
C ARG A 147 -1.94 6.41 -10.41
N LEU A 148 -2.10 7.35 -11.34
CA LEU A 148 -1.00 7.86 -12.17
C LEU A 148 0.03 8.64 -11.34
N GLU A 149 -0.42 9.51 -10.45
CA GLU A 149 0.45 10.27 -9.53
C GLU A 149 1.26 9.34 -8.62
N THR A 150 0.64 8.28 -8.10
CA THR A 150 1.34 7.24 -7.32
C THR A 150 2.44 6.58 -8.16
N GLN A 151 2.15 6.17 -9.40
CA GLN A 151 3.12 5.55 -10.30
C GLN A 151 4.27 6.48 -10.67
N GLU A 152 3.98 7.76 -10.88
CA GLU A 152 5.00 8.78 -11.15
C GLU A 152 5.95 8.96 -9.97
N LEU A 153 5.41 9.05 -8.74
CA LEU A 153 6.22 9.14 -7.53
C LEU A 153 7.09 7.90 -7.31
N ILE A 154 6.58 6.69 -7.60
CA ILE A 154 7.39 5.46 -7.54
C ILE A 154 8.58 5.55 -8.49
N LYS A 155 8.35 5.94 -9.75
CA LYS A 155 9.43 6.10 -10.75
C LYS A 155 10.44 7.15 -10.32
N LYS A 156 9.97 8.29 -9.85
CA LYS A 156 10.83 9.38 -9.37
C LYS A 156 11.67 8.95 -8.17
N SER A 157 11.11 8.16 -7.26
CA SER A 157 11.87 7.58 -6.14
C SER A 157 13.01 6.70 -6.64
N ASP A 158 12.78 5.91 -7.69
CA ASP A 158 13.80 5.04 -8.30
C ASP A 158 14.91 5.85 -9.01
N GLU A 159 14.55 6.97 -9.64
CA GLU A 159 15.51 7.89 -10.27
C GLU A 159 16.38 8.65 -9.26
N LEU A 160 15.90 8.79 -8.02
CA LEU A 160 16.58 9.52 -6.94
C LEU A 160 17.50 8.63 -6.08
N ARG A 161 17.70 7.37 -6.48
CA ARG A 161 18.63 6.46 -5.81
C ARG A 161 20.09 6.89 -6.08
N PRO A 162 21.02 6.67 -5.13
CA PRO A 162 22.45 6.92 -5.32
C PRO A 162 23.08 6.14 -6.48
#